data_AF-A0AAN6N893-F1
#
_entry.id   AF-A0AAN6N893-F1
#
_cell.length_a   1.000
_cell.length_b   1.000
_cell.length_c   1.000
_cell.angle_alpha   90.00
_cell.angle_beta   90.00
_cell.angle_gamma   90.00
#
_symmetry.space_group_name_H-M   'P 1'
#
loop_
_entity.id
_entity.type
_entity.pdbx_description
1 polymer ?
#
loop_
_entity_poly.entity_id
_entity_poly.type
_entity_poly.pdbx_seq_one_letter_code
_entity_poly.pdbx_strand_id
1 'polypeptide(L)'
;MAMEVVALREIQVGEEVAHSCTPPFFKFPCMRYTLMIADAPLGYTRAERQEMLRAWGFECRCAMCSAPAEHVALSDSRRERLFEIHHTLSSHASEDETDGELLSHARVDQLVSEALTLIAQEELHPQVVVYCALFARAYMAIGDLALARKYVALSEENWILYGGEEHDNVDGSIVSSLSHPIHYVHKISSLFSQCSDKK
;
A
#
# COMPACT_ATOMS: atom_id res chain seq x y z
N MET A 1 7.35 -14.63 17.83
CA MET A 1 7.49 -13.37 17.07
C MET A 1 6.56 -12.38 17.73
N ALA A 2 7.09 -11.25 18.19
CA ALA A 2 6.26 -10.17 18.71
C ALA A 2 5.64 -9.42 17.53
N MET A 3 4.35 -9.09 17.60
CA MET A 3 3.67 -8.30 16.58
C MET A 3 3.73 -6.83 17.02
N GLU A 4 4.34 -5.97 16.21
CA GLU A 4 4.36 -4.53 16.43
C GLU A 4 3.15 -3.88 15.76
N VAL A 5 2.58 -2.86 16.40
CA VAL A 5 1.48 -2.05 15.85
C VAL A 5 1.95 -0.60 15.86
N VAL A 6 2.10 -0.01 14.67
CA VAL A 6 2.59 1.35 14.49
C VAL A 6 1.42 2.27 14.15
N ALA A 7 1.38 3.45 14.78
CA ALA A 7 0.37 4.46 14.48
C ALA A 7 0.71 5.19 13.17
N LEU A 8 -0.20 5.17 12.20
CA LEU A 8 -0.05 5.87 10.91
C LEU A 8 -0.34 7.38 10.99
N ARG A 9 -0.91 7.84 12.10
CA ARG A 9 -1.26 9.23 12.38
C ARG A 9 -1.25 9.49 13.87
N GLU A 10 -1.38 10.74 14.26
CA GLU A 10 -1.64 11.09 15.65
C GLU A 10 -2.99 10.50 16.11
N ILE A 11 -3.01 9.94 17.32
CA ILE A 11 -4.17 9.33 17.98
C ILE A 11 -4.37 10.02 19.32
N GLN A 12 -5.58 10.55 19.54
CA GLN A 12 -5.89 11.26 20.79
C GLN A 12 -6.17 10.28 21.93
N VAL A 13 -5.97 10.72 23.18
CA VAL A 13 -6.28 9.90 24.35
C VAL A 13 -7.79 9.61 24.39
N GLY A 14 -8.14 8.32 24.40
CA GLY A 14 -9.53 7.86 24.38
C GLY A 14 -10.11 7.63 22.98
N GLU A 15 -9.35 7.89 21.92
CA GLU A 15 -9.72 7.56 20.55
C GLU A 15 -9.63 6.05 20.28
N GLU A 16 -10.52 5.52 19.44
CA GLU A 16 -10.48 4.13 19.01
C GLU A 16 -9.30 3.89 18.05
N VAL A 17 -8.47 2.90 18.38
CA VAL A 17 -7.40 2.44 17.49
C VAL A 17 -7.99 1.42 16.52
N ALA A 18 -8.06 1.79 15.24
CA ALA A 18 -8.52 0.91 14.17
C ALA A 18 -7.36 0.50 13.25
N HIS A 19 -7.42 -0.73 12.74
CA HIS A 19 -6.53 -1.23 11.68
C HIS A 19 -7.36 -1.92 10.60
N SER A 20 -6.81 -2.02 9.40
CA SER A 20 -7.45 -2.72 8.27
C SER A 20 -7.32 -4.24 8.45
N CYS A 21 -8.45 -4.96 8.43
CA CYS A 21 -8.45 -6.41 8.66
C CYS A 21 -8.10 -7.17 7.37
N THR A 22 -6.95 -7.82 7.32
CA THR A 22 -6.64 -8.82 6.29
C THR A 22 -7.31 -10.15 6.68
N PRO A 23 -8.03 -10.85 5.77
CA PRO A 23 -8.73 -12.07 6.15
C PRO A 23 -7.74 -13.15 6.63
N PRO A 24 -8.13 -13.96 7.61
CA PRO A 24 -7.36 -15.13 7.97
C PRO A 24 -7.47 -16.15 6.84
N PHE A 25 -6.39 -16.39 6.11
CA PHE A 25 -6.17 -17.63 5.34
C PHE A 25 -7.13 -17.96 4.18
N PHE A 26 -7.57 -17.02 3.35
CA PHE A 26 -8.15 -17.39 2.04
C PHE A 26 -7.06 -17.60 0.97
N LYS A 27 -6.56 -18.84 0.88
CA LYS A 27 -5.96 -19.36 -0.36
C LYS A 27 -7.06 -19.47 -1.41
N PHE A 28 -7.31 -18.40 -2.16
CA PHE A 28 -8.16 -18.48 -3.35
C PHE A 28 -7.45 -19.37 -4.39
N PRO A 29 -8.02 -20.52 -4.80
CA PRO A 29 -7.35 -21.47 -5.70
C PRO A 29 -7.28 -21.01 -7.17
N CYS A 30 -7.83 -19.85 -7.51
CA CYS A 30 -8.14 -19.48 -8.90
C CYS A 30 -7.43 -18.21 -9.42
N MET A 31 -6.69 -17.45 -8.61
CA MET A 31 -5.90 -16.32 -9.09
C MET A 31 -4.42 -16.67 -9.06
N ARG A 32 -3.84 -16.90 -10.24
CA ARG A 32 -2.46 -17.39 -10.42
C ARG A 32 -1.36 -16.34 -10.22
N TYR A 33 -1.67 -15.18 -9.65
CA TYR A 33 -0.69 -14.10 -9.39
C TYR A 33 -0.98 -13.30 -8.10
N THR A 34 -1.29 -13.98 -7.00
CA THR A 34 -1.40 -13.34 -5.68
C THR A 34 -0.06 -13.36 -4.95
N LEU A 35 0.94 -12.69 -5.52
CA LEU A 35 2.05 -12.14 -4.73
C LEU A 35 1.81 -10.62 -4.64
N MET A 36 1.69 -10.11 -3.41
CA MET A 36 1.66 -8.68 -3.06
C MET A 36 0.33 -7.91 -3.20
N ILE A 37 -0.67 -8.24 -2.38
CA ILE A 37 -1.41 -7.17 -1.69
C ILE A 37 -1.55 -7.58 -0.23
N ALA A 38 -0.50 -7.33 0.58
CA ALA A 38 -0.56 -7.58 2.02
C ALA A 38 -1.64 -6.72 2.73
N ASP A 39 -2.07 -5.62 2.08
CA ASP A 39 -3.10 -4.68 2.57
C ASP A 39 -4.39 -4.66 1.72
N ALA A 40 -4.78 -5.83 1.20
CA ALA A 40 -5.89 -6.03 0.25
C ALA A 40 -7.20 -5.26 0.53
N PRO A 41 -7.68 -5.01 1.77
CA PRO A 41 -8.98 -4.36 1.95
C PRO A 41 -9.01 -2.88 1.54
N LEU A 42 -7.89 -2.16 1.57
CA LEU A 42 -7.91 -0.70 1.33
C LEU A 42 -8.16 -0.36 -0.16
N GLY A 43 -7.68 -1.21 -1.06
CA GLY A 43 -7.73 -1.00 -2.52
C GLY A 43 -9.00 -1.53 -3.16
N TYR A 44 -9.84 -2.20 -2.38
CA TYR A 44 -11.08 -2.82 -2.85
C TYR A 44 -12.24 -1.84 -2.85
N THR A 45 -13.18 -2.05 -3.76
CA THR A 45 -14.48 -1.38 -3.79
C THR A 45 -15.27 -1.65 -2.51
N ARG A 46 -16.33 -0.86 -2.24
CA ARG A 46 -17.22 -1.12 -1.09
C ARG A 46 -17.77 -2.53 -1.12
N ALA A 47 -18.20 -3.02 -2.28
CA ALA A 47 -18.79 -4.35 -2.41
C ALA A 47 -17.79 -5.46 -2.04
N GLU A 48 -16.57 -5.38 -2.57
CA GLU A 48 -15.48 -6.32 -2.29
C GLU A 48 -15.07 -6.27 -0.81
N ARG A 49 -14.92 -5.07 -0.22
CA ARG A 49 -14.66 -4.93 1.22
C ARG A 49 -15.73 -5.59 2.08
N GLN A 50 -17.00 -5.37 1.76
CA GLN A 50 -18.10 -5.98 2.51
C GLN A 50 -18.09 -7.50 2.37
N GLU A 51 -17.87 -8.03 1.16
CA GLU A 51 -17.79 -9.47 0.93
C GLU A 51 -16.66 -10.11 1.75
N MET A 52 -15.48 -9.47 1.75
CA MET A 52 -14.32 -9.93 2.51
C MET A 52 -14.56 -9.91 4.03
N LEU A 53 -15.23 -8.88 4.54
CA LEU A 53 -15.51 -8.71 5.97
C LEU A 53 -16.69 -9.56 6.45
N ARG A 54 -17.57 -10.05 5.56
CA ARG A 54 -18.63 -11.02 5.93
C ARG A 54 -18.06 -12.26 6.62
N ALA A 55 -16.86 -12.71 6.24
CA ALA A 55 -16.18 -13.84 6.87
C ALA A 55 -15.93 -13.63 8.38
N TRP A 56 -15.86 -12.37 8.83
CA TRP A 56 -15.68 -11.99 10.22
C TRP A 56 -17.01 -11.84 10.98
N GLY A 57 -18.15 -11.99 10.30
CA GLY A 57 -19.47 -11.91 10.93
C GLY A 57 -19.97 -10.50 11.24
N PHE A 58 -19.38 -9.45 10.64
CA PHE A 58 -19.86 -8.08 10.77
C PHE A 58 -19.97 -7.36 9.42
N GLU A 59 -20.77 -6.29 9.38
CA GLU A 59 -20.88 -5.37 8.25
C GLU A 59 -20.13 -4.08 8.57
N CYS A 60 -19.21 -3.66 7.69
CA CYS A 60 -18.41 -2.46 7.94
C CYS A 60 -19.25 -1.19 7.77
N ARG A 61 -19.19 -0.29 8.77
CA ARG A 61 -19.91 0.99 8.81
C ARG A 61 -18.97 2.18 9.01
N CYS A 62 -17.72 2.05 8.58
CA CYS A 62 -16.78 3.17 8.60
C CYS A 62 -17.29 4.32 7.70
N ALA A 63 -16.70 5.51 7.86
CA ALA A 63 -17.09 6.71 7.11
C ALA A 63 -17.18 6.48 5.59
N MET A 64 -16.28 5.66 5.02
CA MET A 64 -16.30 5.32 3.59
C MET A 64 -17.44 4.37 3.21
N CYS A 65 -17.69 3.34 4.02
CA CYS A 65 -18.75 2.34 3.74
C CYS A 65 -20.16 2.89 4.00
N SER A 66 -20.28 3.94 4.81
CA SER A 66 -21.54 4.63 5.14
C SER A 66 -21.71 5.97 4.45
N ALA A 67 -20.81 6.34 3.53
CA ALA A 67 -20.93 7.54 2.72
C ALA A 67 -22.16 7.50 1.78
N PRO A 68 -22.63 8.66 1.28
CA PRO A 68 -23.67 8.72 0.25
C PRO A 68 -23.31 7.87 -0.98
N ALA A 69 -24.31 7.29 -1.63
CA ALA A 69 -24.12 6.37 -2.76
C ALA A 69 -23.28 6.97 -3.89
N GLU A 70 -23.42 8.28 -4.16
CA GLU A 70 -22.62 8.99 -5.17
C GLU A 70 -21.13 9.05 -4.79
N HIS A 71 -20.82 9.32 -3.52
CA HIS A 71 -19.44 9.33 -3.03
C HIS A 71 -18.82 7.93 -3.06
N VAL A 72 -19.60 6.91 -2.68
CA VAL A 72 -19.19 5.51 -2.78
C VAL A 72 -18.89 5.14 -4.23
N ALA A 73 -19.78 5.45 -5.16
CA ALA A 73 -19.60 5.14 -6.58
C ALA A 73 -18.34 5.81 -7.17
N LEU A 74 -18.09 7.08 -6.83
CA LEU A 74 -16.89 7.78 -7.25
C LEU A 74 -15.62 7.14 -6.69
N SER A 75 -15.64 6.80 -5.40
CA SER A 75 -14.53 6.16 -4.70
C SER A 75 -14.25 4.75 -5.24
N ASP A 76 -15.28 4.00 -5.60
CA ASP A 76 -15.17 2.69 -6.23
C ASP A 76 -14.60 2.82 -7.65
N SER A 77 -15.06 3.78 -8.47
CA SER A 77 -14.51 3.99 -9.83
C SER A 77 -13.03 4.34 -9.83
N ARG A 78 -12.54 5.06 -8.81
CA ARG A 78 -11.12 5.39 -8.65
C ARG A 78 -10.28 4.16 -8.31
N ARG A 79 -10.83 3.25 -7.49
CA ARG A 79 -10.18 1.99 -7.14
C ARG A 79 -10.15 1.02 -8.31
N GLU A 80 -11.23 0.94 -9.08
CA GLU A 80 -11.27 0.21 -10.35
C GLU A 80 -10.21 0.76 -11.31
N ARG A 81 -10.11 2.08 -11.42
CA ARG A 81 -9.08 2.72 -12.25
C ARG A 81 -7.65 2.40 -11.79
N LEU A 82 -7.40 2.40 -10.48
CA LEU A 82 -6.12 1.98 -9.91
C LEU A 82 -5.80 0.52 -10.28
N PHE A 83 -6.78 -0.38 -10.20
CA PHE A 83 -6.62 -1.77 -10.62
C PHE A 83 -6.29 -1.92 -12.10
N GLU A 84 -6.95 -1.15 -12.98
CA GLU A 84 -6.64 -1.12 -14.41
C GLU A 84 -5.21 -0.64 -14.69
N ILE A 85 -4.77 0.43 -14.00
CA ILE A 85 -3.41 0.96 -14.12
C ILE A 85 -2.41 -0.11 -13.67
N HIS A 86 -2.68 -0.76 -12.53
CA HIS A 86 -1.85 -1.83 -12.01
C HIS A 86 -1.70 -2.95 -13.03
N HIS A 87 -2.81 -3.43 -13.58
CA HIS A 87 -2.80 -4.49 -14.60
C HIS A 87 -2.05 -4.07 -15.86
N THR A 88 -2.28 -2.85 -16.35
CA THR A 88 -1.62 -2.32 -17.55
C THR A 88 -0.10 -2.26 -17.38
N LEU A 89 0.38 -1.70 -16.25
CA LEU A 89 1.82 -1.61 -15.98
C LEU A 89 2.44 -2.98 -15.69
N SER A 90 1.71 -3.88 -15.03
CA SER A 90 2.21 -5.22 -14.70
C SER A 90 2.33 -6.09 -15.94
N SER A 91 1.36 -6.04 -16.85
CA SER A 91 1.41 -6.76 -18.14
C SER A 91 2.48 -6.18 -19.06
N HIS A 92 2.76 -4.89 -18.98
CA HIS A 92 3.88 -4.28 -19.70
C HIS A 92 5.25 -4.71 -19.16
N ALA A 93 5.35 -4.90 -17.84
CA ALA A 93 6.60 -5.26 -17.17
C ALA A 93 6.86 -6.76 -17.07
N SER A 94 5.96 -7.62 -17.56
CA SER A 94 6.17 -9.07 -17.54
C SER A 94 7.15 -9.49 -18.63
N GLU A 95 8.09 -10.37 -18.26
CA GLU A 95 9.08 -10.96 -19.17
C GLU A 95 8.49 -12.03 -20.11
N ASP A 96 7.23 -12.44 -19.90
CA ASP A 96 6.53 -13.37 -20.79
C ASP A 96 6.28 -12.69 -22.15
N GLU A 97 7.10 -13.06 -23.14
CA GLU A 97 7.21 -12.54 -24.52
C GLU A 97 5.94 -12.67 -25.40
N THR A 98 4.75 -12.80 -24.83
CA THR A 98 3.50 -12.95 -25.59
C THR A 98 2.80 -11.61 -25.74
N ASP A 99 3.01 -10.96 -26.89
CA ASP A 99 2.13 -9.97 -27.53
C ASP A 99 1.77 -8.68 -26.75
N GLY A 100 2.45 -8.40 -25.64
CA GLY A 100 2.25 -7.16 -24.88
C GLY A 100 2.70 -5.93 -25.68
N GLU A 101 1.80 -4.96 -25.89
CA GLU A 101 2.15 -3.67 -26.50
C GLU A 101 3.18 -2.95 -25.60
N LEU A 102 4.36 -2.66 -26.17
CA LEU A 102 5.36 -1.85 -25.48
C LEU A 102 4.78 -0.45 -25.24
N LEU A 103 4.58 -0.10 -23.97
CA LEU A 103 4.17 1.24 -23.60
C LEU A 103 5.30 2.22 -23.94
N SER A 104 4.91 3.38 -24.46
CA SER A 104 5.84 4.49 -24.60
C SER A 104 6.19 5.07 -23.24
N HIS A 105 7.36 5.70 -23.15
CA HIS A 105 7.79 6.42 -21.94
C HIS A 105 6.72 7.40 -21.44
N ALA A 106 6.17 8.22 -22.33
CA ALA A 106 5.10 9.16 -22.01
C ALA A 106 3.83 8.48 -21.44
N ARG A 107 3.52 7.27 -21.90
CA ARG A 107 2.36 6.51 -21.39
C ARG A 107 2.63 5.97 -19.98
N VAL A 108 3.84 5.48 -19.72
CA VAL A 108 4.25 5.06 -18.37
C VAL A 108 4.19 6.25 -17.41
N ASP A 109 4.76 7.40 -17.77
CA ASP A 109 4.72 8.64 -16.97
C ASP A 109 3.28 9.06 -16.62
N GLN A 110 2.37 9.00 -17.61
CA GLN A 110 0.97 9.34 -17.42
C GLN A 110 0.29 8.40 -16.41
N LEU A 111 0.47 7.08 -16.57
CA LEU A 111 -0.13 6.07 -15.70
C LEU A 111 0.40 6.16 -14.26
N VAL A 112 1.70 6.38 -14.11
CA VAL A 112 2.35 6.55 -12.80
C VAL A 112 1.81 7.80 -12.09
N SER A 113 1.73 8.93 -12.80
CA SER A 113 1.21 10.19 -12.26
C SER A 113 -0.27 10.09 -11.88
N GLU A 114 -1.06 9.40 -12.70
CA GLU A 114 -2.47 9.13 -12.42
C GLU A 114 -2.63 8.25 -11.17
N ALA A 115 -1.88 7.15 -11.07
CA ALA A 115 -1.93 6.26 -9.91
C ALA A 115 -1.53 6.99 -8.61
N LEU A 116 -0.46 7.76 -8.61
CA LEU A 116 -0.05 8.56 -7.43
C LEU A 116 -1.15 9.56 -7.01
N THR A 117 -1.80 10.20 -7.99
CA THR A 117 -2.92 11.13 -7.72
C THR A 117 -4.10 10.40 -7.08
N LEU A 118 -4.49 9.24 -7.61
CA LEU A 118 -5.61 8.46 -7.10
C LEU A 118 -5.32 7.89 -5.70
N ILE A 119 -4.09 7.42 -5.46
CA ILE A 119 -3.64 6.94 -4.14
C ILE A 119 -3.76 8.05 -3.10
N ALA A 120 -3.32 9.27 -3.42
CA ALA A 120 -3.44 10.42 -2.53
C ALA A 120 -4.91 10.80 -2.27
N GLN A 121 -5.76 10.80 -3.31
CA GLN A 121 -7.19 11.12 -3.19
C GLN A 121 -7.98 10.12 -2.35
N GLU A 122 -7.61 8.84 -2.41
CA GLU A 122 -8.27 7.75 -1.68
C GLU A 122 -7.57 7.42 -0.35
N GLU A 123 -6.57 8.22 0.04
CA GLU A 123 -5.76 8.06 1.24
C GLU A 123 -5.11 6.66 1.39
N LEU A 124 -4.80 6.02 0.27
CA LEU A 124 -4.25 4.66 0.20
C LEU A 124 -2.73 4.64 0.43
N HIS A 125 -2.23 5.47 1.34
CA HIS A 125 -0.79 5.70 1.54
C HIS A 125 0.03 4.41 1.76
N PRO A 126 -0.45 3.40 2.53
CA PRO A 126 0.28 2.13 2.65
C PRO A 126 0.44 1.38 1.31
N GLN A 127 -0.46 1.58 0.34
CA GLN A 127 -0.35 0.95 -0.97
C GLN A 127 0.74 1.54 -1.85
N VAL A 128 1.23 2.75 -1.55
CA VAL A 128 2.34 3.38 -2.30
C VAL A 128 3.52 2.42 -2.42
N VAL A 129 3.77 1.65 -1.37
CA VAL A 129 4.79 0.60 -1.32
C VAL A 129 4.70 -0.35 -2.52
N VAL A 130 3.54 -0.95 -2.75
CA VAL A 130 3.29 -1.92 -3.83
C VAL A 130 3.39 -1.25 -5.19
N TYR A 131 2.85 -0.04 -5.31
CA TYR A 131 2.88 0.72 -6.56
C TYR A 131 4.30 1.19 -6.93
N CYS A 132 5.14 1.56 -5.97
CA CYS A 132 6.54 1.92 -6.25
C CYS A 132 7.32 0.77 -6.87
N ALA A 133 7.18 -0.45 -6.33
CA ALA A 133 7.78 -1.65 -6.93
C ALA A 133 7.24 -1.93 -8.35
N LEU A 134 5.96 -1.67 -8.61
CA LEU A 134 5.38 -1.77 -9.95
C LEU A 134 5.95 -0.71 -10.90
N PHE A 135 6.02 0.55 -10.47
CA PHE A 135 6.56 1.66 -11.26
C PHE A 135 8.02 1.41 -11.62
N ALA A 136 8.82 0.95 -10.66
CA ALA A 136 10.21 0.57 -10.91
C ALA A 136 10.32 -0.43 -12.06
N ARG A 137 9.54 -1.52 -12.02
CA ARG A 137 9.52 -2.54 -13.08
C ARG A 137 9.05 -1.98 -14.42
N ALA A 138 8.03 -1.12 -14.44
CA ALA A 138 7.56 -0.49 -15.67
C ALA A 138 8.64 0.42 -16.31
N TYR A 139 9.37 1.21 -15.52
CA TYR A 139 10.47 2.02 -16.03
C TYR A 139 11.66 1.18 -16.48
N MET A 140 11.94 0.05 -15.80
CA MET A 140 12.95 -0.92 -16.26
C MET A 140 12.61 -1.49 -17.63
N ALA A 141 11.33 -1.85 -17.86
CA ALA A 141 10.87 -2.44 -19.12
C ALA A 141 11.08 -1.50 -20.33
N ILE A 142 10.97 -0.18 -20.13
CA ILE A 142 11.26 0.83 -21.16
C ILE A 142 12.70 1.35 -21.17
N GLY A 143 13.59 0.78 -20.33
CA GLY A 143 15.00 1.13 -20.25
C GLY A 143 15.34 2.41 -19.47
N ASP A 144 14.38 3.05 -18.79
CA ASP A 144 14.65 4.20 -17.93
C ASP A 144 15.12 3.76 -16.53
N LEU A 145 16.39 3.39 -16.46
CA LEU A 145 17.00 2.91 -15.24
C LEU A 145 17.11 3.99 -14.15
N ALA A 146 17.04 5.28 -14.50
CA ALA A 146 17.13 6.37 -13.54
C ALA A 146 15.82 6.47 -12.72
N LEU A 147 14.67 6.50 -13.41
CA LEU A 147 13.37 6.48 -12.75
C LEU A 147 13.11 5.14 -12.07
N ALA A 148 13.54 4.02 -12.66
CA ALA A 148 13.45 2.73 -12.00
C ALA A 148 14.11 2.73 -10.62
N ARG A 149 15.38 3.15 -10.53
CA ARG A 149 16.12 3.23 -9.26
C ARG A 149 15.45 4.17 -8.25
N LYS A 150 14.92 5.30 -8.71
CA LYS A 150 14.17 6.23 -7.85
C LYS A 150 12.99 5.53 -7.19
N TYR A 151 12.19 4.77 -7.95
CA TYR A 151 11.02 4.08 -7.41
C TYR A 151 11.38 2.85 -6.56
N VAL A 152 12.51 2.19 -6.82
CA VAL A 152 13.04 1.16 -5.90
C VAL A 152 13.36 1.77 -4.52
N ALA A 153 14.15 2.84 -4.50
CA ALA A 153 14.51 3.52 -3.25
C ALA A 153 13.27 4.03 -2.50
N LEU A 154 12.31 4.61 -3.22
CA LEU A 154 11.04 5.03 -2.61
C LEU A 154 10.25 3.83 -2.05
N SER A 155 10.28 2.68 -2.72
CA SER A 155 9.62 1.47 -2.22
C SER A 155 10.22 1.01 -0.88
N GLU A 156 11.55 1.02 -0.75
CA GLU A 156 12.26 0.68 0.49
C GLU A 156 11.91 1.64 1.62
N GLU A 157 11.97 2.95 1.37
CA GLU A 157 11.59 3.97 2.35
C GLU A 157 10.17 3.77 2.86
N ASN A 158 9.23 3.46 1.96
CA ASN A 158 7.85 3.20 2.35
C ASN A 158 7.69 1.84 3.07
N TRP A 159 8.47 0.81 2.72
CA TRP A 159 8.48 -0.45 3.47
C TRP A 159 8.97 -0.26 4.90
N ILE A 160 10.03 0.54 5.12
CA ILE A 160 10.49 0.90 6.46
C ILE A 160 9.38 1.66 7.21
N LEU A 161 8.73 2.63 6.54
CA LEU A 161 7.71 3.46 7.15
C LEU A 161 6.46 2.68 7.59
N TYR A 162 5.95 1.78 6.74
CA TYR A 162 4.68 1.09 6.98
C TYR A 162 4.84 -0.33 7.52
N GLY A 163 5.91 -1.03 7.13
CA GLY A 163 6.20 -2.41 7.53
C GLY A 163 7.21 -2.54 8.67
N GLY A 164 7.94 -1.47 8.99
CA GLY A 164 9.01 -1.46 9.98
C GLY A 164 10.38 -1.82 9.40
N GLU A 165 11.46 -1.49 10.12
CA GLU A 165 12.85 -1.70 9.70
C GLU A 165 13.19 -3.19 9.46
N GLU A 166 12.53 -4.10 10.17
CA GLU A 166 12.76 -5.55 10.07
C GLU A 166 11.87 -6.25 9.02
N HIS A 167 11.12 -5.51 8.20
CA HIS A 167 10.26 -6.12 7.19
C HIS A 167 11.11 -6.82 6.11
N ASP A 168 10.71 -8.03 5.68
CA ASP A 168 11.43 -8.85 4.68
C ASP A 168 11.75 -8.14 3.34
N ASN A 169 11.11 -6.99 3.08
CA ASN A 169 11.29 -6.19 1.86
C ASN A 169 12.29 -5.03 2.05
N VAL A 170 12.80 -4.81 3.26
CA VAL A 170 13.82 -3.79 3.59
C VAL A 170 15.23 -4.36 3.40
N ASP A 171 15.44 -5.63 3.75
CA ASP A 171 16.77 -6.29 3.70
C ASP A 171 17.13 -6.93 2.34
N GLY A 172 16.39 -6.61 1.28
CA GLY A 172 16.65 -7.07 -0.09
C GLY A 172 17.59 -6.19 -0.91
N SER A 173 17.87 -4.95 -0.47
CA SER A 173 18.57 -3.97 -1.31
C SER A 173 19.38 -2.94 -0.51
N ILE A 174 20.70 -3.16 -0.50
CA ILE A 174 21.77 -2.16 -0.44
C ILE A 174 21.52 -0.92 0.45
N VAL A 175 21.45 -1.08 1.78
CA VAL A 175 21.73 0.04 2.71
C VAL A 175 23.14 -0.10 3.26
N SER A 176 24.15 0.23 2.44
CA SER A 176 25.49 0.58 2.96
C SER A 176 25.96 1.98 2.60
N SER A 177 25.20 2.73 1.79
CA SER A 177 25.57 4.11 1.49
C SER A 177 24.38 4.88 0.98
N LEU A 178 23.74 5.68 1.83
CA LEU A 178 23.38 7.07 1.54
C LEU A 178 22.77 7.65 2.82
N SER A 179 23.68 8.13 3.65
CA SER A 179 23.41 8.98 4.81
C SER A 179 22.74 10.29 4.36
N HIS A 180 21.42 10.42 4.47
CA HIS A 180 20.76 11.71 4.66
C HIS A 180 19.54 11.56 5.60
N PRO A 181 19.44 12.40 6.65
CA PRO A 181 18.39 12.31 7.65
C PRO A 181 17.13 13.02 7.14
N ILE A 182 16.00 12.30 7.09
CA ILE A 182 14.69 12.93 6.98
C ILE A 182 13.97 12.69 8.31
N HIS A 183 13.44 13.79 8.86
CA HIS A 183 13.05 13.94 10.25
C HIS A 183 11.91 13.00 10.69
N TYR A 184 12.21 12.26 11.75
CA TYR A 184 11.37 11.48 12.66
C TYR A 184 9.87 11.79 12.71
N VAL A 185 9.07 10.72 12.59
CA VAL A 185 7.74 10.59 13.22
C VAL A 185 7.94 10.51 14.74
N HIS A 186 7.17 11.28 15.50
CA HIS A 186 7.31 11.43 16.95
C HIS A 186 7.22 10.09 17.68
N LYS A 187 8.34 9.72 18.31
CA LYS A 187 8.46 8.62 19.28
C LYS A 187 7.57 8.92 20.49
N ILE A 188 6.43 8.25 20.63
CA ILE A 188 5.72 8.18 21.92
C ILE A 188 6.50 7.20 22.81
N SER A 189 7.59 7.69 23.41
CA SER A 189 8.24 7.03 24.54
C SER A 189 8.18 7.95 25.76
N SER A 190 7.06 7.97 26.47
CA SER A 190 7.03 8.45 27.88
C SER A 190 5.81 8.04 28.73
N LEU A 191 4.96 7.09 28.33
CA LEU A 191 3.80 6.70 29.15
C LEU A 191 3.93 5.40 29.95
N PHE A 192 5.12 4.79 30.01
CA PHE A 192 5.41 3.68 30.94
C PHE A 192 6.53 4.07 31.93
N SER A 193 6.24 4.95 32.88
CA SER A 193 7.05 5.07 34.11
C SER A 193 6.35 5.67 35.33
N GLN A 194 5.02 5.65 35.38
CA GLN A 194 4.29 6.04 36.60
C GLN A 194 3.19 5.05 36.95
N CYS A 195 3.57 3.80 37.20
CA CYS A 195 2.76 2.85 37.96
C CYS A 195 3.67 1.93 38.77
N SER A 196 4.55 2.52 39.59
CA SER A 196 5.17 1.83 40.71
C SER A 196 5.53 2.87 41.76
N ASP A 197 4.52 3.26 42.54
CA ASP A 197 4.64 3.67 43.93
C ASP A 197 3.32 4.29 44.38
N LYS A 198 2.53 3.52 45.13
CA LYS A 198 1.86 3.98 46.34
C LYS A 198 1.38 2.78 47.14
N LYS A 199 1.83 2.77 48.39
CA LYS A 199 1.61 1.85 49.49
C LYS A 199 0.13 1.60 49.76
#